data_AF-A0A1S8C736-F1
#
_entry.id   AF-A0A1S8C736-F1
#
_cell.length_a   1.000
_cell.length_b   1.000
_cell.length_c   1.000
_cell.angle_alpha   90.00
_cell.angle_beta   90.00
_cell.angle_gamma   90.00
#
_symmetry.space_group_name_H-M   'P 1'
#
loop_
_entity.id
_entity.type
_entity.pdbx_description
1 polymer ?
#
loop_
_entity_poly.entity_id
_entity_poly.type
_entity_poly.pdbx_seq_one_letter_code
_entity_poly.pdbx_strand_id
1 'polypeptide(L)' 'MIDALGSPSSLLLVGGTSDIAVATARRYLAERPLRVVVAARDTPRRSAVAAE' A
#
# COMPACT_ATOMS: atom_id res chain seq x y z
N MET A 1 -11.32 -3.89 -4.85
CA MET A 1 -12.09 -5.02 -5.40
C MET A 1 -11.39 -6.28 -4.92
N ILE A 2 -12.16 -7.27 -4.47
CA ILE A 2 -11.63 -8.56 -4.04
C ILE A 2 -12.05 -9.56 -5.12
N ASP A 3 -11.12 -10.37 -5.61
CA ASP A 3 -11.40 -11.36 -6.65
C ASP A 3 -12.21 -12.55 -6.10
N ALA A 4 -12.61 -13.46 -7.00
CA ALA A 4 -13.41 -14.62 -6.64
C ALA A 4 -12.71 -15.59 -5.66
N LEU A 5 -11.38 -15.47 -5.49
CA LEU A 5 -10.58 -16.27 -4.56
C LEU A 5 -10.36 -15.54 -3.22
N GLY A 6 -11.02 -14.41 -3.00
CA GLY A 6 -10.89 -13.62 -1.78
C GLY A 6 -9.64 -12.74 -1.71
N SER A 7 -8.89 -12.63 -2.80
CA SER A 7 -7.66 -11.83 -2.79
C SER A 7 -7.89 -10.38 -3.23
N PRO A 8 -7.35 -9.39 -2.51
CA PRO A 8 -7.49 -7.99 -2.90
C PRO A 8 -6.63 -7.66 -4.12
N SER A 9 -7.19 -6.90 -5.06
CA SER A 9 -6.46 -6.41 -6.24
C SER A 9 -5.77 -5.05 -6.03
N SER A 10 -6.11 -4.36 -4.93
CA SER A 10 -5.62 -3.01 -4.61
C SER A 10 -5.70 -2.70 -3.13
N LEU A 11 -4.80 -1.83 -2.65
CA LEU A 11 -4.71 -1.37 -1.27
C LEU A 11 -4.69 0.17 -1.22
N LEU A 12 -5.51 0.76 -0.35
CA LEU A 12 -5.47 2.20 -0.02
C LEU A 12 -4.90 2.36 1.39
N LEU A 13 -3.74 3.01 1.50
CA LEU A 13 -3.07 3.26 2.78
C LEU A 13 -3.41 4.65 3.31
N VAL A 14 -4.28 4.72 4.32
CA VAL A 14 -4.56 5.97 5.05
C VAL A 14 -3.50 6.18 6.11
N GLY A 15 -2.82 7.34 6.09
CA GLY A 15 -1.59 7.50 6.87
C GLY A 15 -0.45 6.67 6.28
N GLY A 16 -0.39 6.58 4.94
CA GLY A 16 0.44 5.64 4.20
C GLY A 16 1.95 5.80 4.33
N THR A 17 2.42 6.82 5.06
CA THR A 17 3.83 7.01 5.41
C THR A 17 4.22 6.46 6.78
N SER A 18 3.27 5.90 7.53
CA SER A 18 3.57 5.24 8.80
C SER A 18 4.23 3.88 8.57
N ASP A 19 5.10 3.47 9.49
CA ASP A 19 5.79 2.18 9.37
C ASP A 19 4.80 1.00 9.37
N ILE A 20 3.67 1.11 10.09
CA ILE A 20 2.60 0.12 10.09
C ILE A 20 1.95 0.00 8.70
N ALA A 21 1.68 1.13 8.04
CA ALA A 21 1.08 1.12 6.70
C ALA A 21 2.03 0.49 5.68
N VAL A 22 3.33 0.84 5.74
CA VAL A 22 4.37 0.26 4.87
C VAL A 22 4.54 -1.24 5.13
N ALA A 23 4.62 -1.66 6.40
CA ALA A 23 4.73 -3.07 6.75
C ALA A 23 3.51 -3.88 6.27
N THR A 24 2.32 -3.30 6.38
CA THR A 24 1.07 -3.90 5.87
C THR A 24 1.14 -4.09 4.35
N ALA A 25 1.52 -3.05 3.60
CA ALA A 25 1.65 -3.13 2.16
C ALA A 25 2.68 -4.18 1.72
N ARG A 26 3.86 -4.20 2.36
CA ARG A 26 4.91 -5.20 2.11
C ARG A 26 4.39 -6.62 2.32
N ARG A 27 3.60 -6.88 3.35
CA ARG A 27 3.02 -8.20 3.61
C ARG A 27 2.10 -8.67 2.46
N TYR A 28 1.21 -7.80 1.97
CA TYR A 28 0.34 -8.14 0.85
C TYR A 28 1.11 -8.28 -0.48
N LEU A 29 2.09 -7.39 -0.73
CA LEU A 29 2.92 -7.43 -1.93
C LEU A 29 3.83 -8.67 -2.00
N ALA A 30 4.25 -9.21 -0.85
CA ALA A 30 5.02 -10.45 -0.79
C ALA A 30 4.21 -11.68 -1.25
N GLU A 31 2.88 -11.64 -1.11
CA GLU A 31 2.00 -12.74 -1.55
C GLU A 31 1.68 -12.63 -3.05
N ARG A 32 1.43 -11.41 -3.56
CA ARG A 32 1.18 -11.16 -4.98
C ARG A 32 1.35 -9.68 -5.35
N PRO A 33 1.64 -9.36 -6.63
CA PRO A 33 1.53 -8.00 -7.12
C PRO A 33 0.10 -7.45 -7.00
N LEU A 34 -0.03 -6.22 -6.50
CA LEU A 34 -1.28 -5.48 -6.42
C LEU A 34 -1.03 -3.97 -6.50
N ARG A 35 -2.07 -3.20 -6.81
CA ARG A 35 -1.97 -1.73 -6.89
C ARG A 35 -2.04 -1.11 -5.50
N VAL A 36 -1.00 -0.40 -5.08
CA VAL A 36 -0.98 0.35 -3.81
C VAL A 36 -1.21 1.85 -4.08
N VAL A 37 -2.10 2.47 -3.30
CA VAL A 37 -2.34 3.91 -3.31
C VAL A 37 -1.96 4.47 -1.94
N VAL A 38 -1.00 5.40 -1.91
CA VAL A 38 -0.49 6.03 -0.68
C VAL A 38 -1.25 7.33 -0.41
N ALA A 39 -2.16 7.32 0.56
CA ALA A 39 -2.84 8.53 1.03
C ALA A 39 -2.10 9.10 2.24
N ALA A 40 -1.35 10.17 2.00
CA ALA A 40 -0.60 10.90 3.01
C ALA A 40 -0.55 12.40 2.69
N ARG A 41 -0.21 13.22 3.70
CA ARG A 41 0.06 14.66 3.53
C ARG A 41 1.14 14.88 2.48
N ASP A 42 1.06 16.01 1.77
CA ASP A 42 2.04 16.36 0.76
C ASP A 42 3.40 16.69 1.39
N THR A 43 4.27 15.69 1.39
CA THR A 43 5.58 15.71 2.02
C THR A 43 6.54 14.84 1.20
N PRO A 44 7.86 15.07 1.26
CA PRO A 44 8.83 14.24 0.54
C PRO A 44 8.72 12.74 0.88
N ARG A 45 8.34 12.43 2.13
CA ARG A 45 8.15 11.05 2.61
C ARG A 45 7.07 10.30 1.81
N ARG A 46 6.03 10.99 1.34
CA ARG A 46 4.96 10.39 0.52
C ARG A 46 5.51 9.83 -0.78
N SER A 47 6.30 10.62 -1.50
CA SER A 47 6.90 10.21 -2.77
C SER A 47 7.97 9.14 -2.57
N ALA A 48 8.74 9.22 -1.48
CA ALA A 48 9.71 8.19 -1.13
C ALA A 48 9.05 6.83 -0.90
N VAL A 49 7.94 6.78 -0.15
CA VAL A 49 7.18 5.54 0.07
C VAL A 49 6.50 5.04 -1.21
N ALA A 50 6.03 5.94 -2.06
CA ALA A 50 5.39 5.55 -3.32
C ALA A 50 6.37 5.00 -4.38
N ALA A 51 7.67 5.25 -4.23
CA ALA A 51 8.73 4.79 -5.12
C ALA A 51 9.44 3.51 -4.63
N GLU A 52 9.11 3.05 -3.41
CA GLU A 52 9.56 1.78 -2.85
C GLU A 52 8.81 0.60 -3.47
#